data_AF-J3CPC3-F1
#
_entry.id   AF-J3CPC3-F1
#
_cell.length_a   1.000
_cell.length_b   1.000
_cell.length_c   1.000
_cell.angle_alpha   90.00
_cell.angle_beta   90.00
_cell.angle_gamma   90.00
#
_symmetry.space_group_name_H-M   'P 1'
#
loop_
_entity.id
_entity.type
_entity.pdbx_description
1 polymer ?
#
loop_
_entity_poly.entity_id
_entity_poly.type
_entity_poly.pdbx_seq_one_letter_code
_entity_poly.pdbx_strand_id
1 'polypeptide(L)'
;MMKIIKAVFPLMLLIISLHLYAQERYFEIRLEKNEFGGGYTGKVLPINDQQYVKLAYPGKTKEQLYDAVTDYVKSHSGLKLDYSNDTKKTFLAYRDFATIGDKKKCSADLVSLAYIMVVTDLKDTLLVSYSSTSKIFSTIFDAKLRISPGNDVISEGDIPFNEYKFVQPEDGRTQSSISPNGGLLGAATSRKINYKLAYPESIFDSSGKIVNLSNKKIIENFFDAYIIDLKNYLDKRLK
;
A
#
# COMPACT_ATOMS: atom_id res chain seq x y z
N MET A 1 -29.68 -44.31 -25.54
CA MET A 1 -30.02 -43.19 -24.64
C MET A 1 -28.88 -42.92 -23.62
N MET A 2 -27.61 -42.87 -24.06
CA MET A 2 -26.42 -42.87 -23.16
C MET A 2 -25.28 -41.94 -23.61
N LYS A 3 -25.53 -41.05 -24.58
CA LYS A 3 -24.52 -40.11 -25.13
C LYS A 3 -24.66 -38.68 -24.59
N ILE A 4 -25.82 -38.29 -24.07
CA ILE A 4 -26.07 -36.93 -23.58
C ILE A 4 -25.48 -36.71 -22.16
N ILE A 5 -25.29 -37.78 -21.38
CA ILE A 5 -24.80 -37.69 -19.99
C ILE A 5 -23.29 -37.35 -19.92
N LYS A 6 -22.50 -37.64 -20.97
CA LYS A 6 -21.05 -37.42 -20.95
C LYS A 6 -20.62 -35.96 -21.13
N ALA A 7 -21.51 -35.08 -21.58
CA ALA A 7 -21.20 -33.66 -21.79
C ALA A 7 -21.58 -32.75 -20.61
N VAL A 8 -22.40 -33.23 -19.67
CA VAL A 8 -22.88 -32.41 -18.54
C VAL A 8 -21.83 -32.28 -17.44
N PHE A 9 -21.02 -33.33 -17.21
CA PHE A 9 -19.99 -33.35 -16.17
C PHE A 9 -18.84 -32.35 -16.38
N PRO A 10 -18.22 -32.21 -17.59
CA PRO A 10 -17.18 -31.20 -17.80
C PRO A 10 -17.72 -29.76 -17.75
N LEU A 11 -18.98 -29.54 -18.13
CA LEU A 11 -19.62 -28.22 -18.05
C LEU A 11 -19.87 -27.80 -16.58
N MET A 12 -20.27 -28.74 -15.72
CA MET A 12 -20.47 -28.50 -14.29
C MET A 12 -19.14 -28.20 -13.56
N LEU A 13 -18.06 -28.91 -13.91
CA LEU A 13 -16.70 -28.62 -13.44
C LEU A 13 -16.21 -27.22 -13.87
N LEU A 14 -16.57 -26.78 -15.08
CA LEU A 14 -16.24 -25.43 -15.56
C LEU A 14 -16.97 -24.36 -14.74
N ILE A 15 -18.25 -24.56 -14.40
CA ILE A 15 -19.06 -23.61 -13.62
C ILE A 15 -18.61 -23.54 -12.16
N ILE A 16 -18.18 -24.66 -11.57
CA ILE A 16 -17.60 -24.70 -10.22
C ILE A 16 -16.22 -24.02 -10.20
N SER A 17 -15.43 -24.13 -11.28
CA SER A 17 -14.14 -23.43 -11.40
C SER A 17 -14.25 -21.92 -11.65
N LEU A 18 -15.42 -21.43 -12.06
CA LEU A 18 -15.69 -19.99 -12.25
C LEU A 18 -16.04 -19.27 -10.93
N HIS A 19 -16.16 -19.99 -9.82
CA HIS A 19 -16.15 -19.40 -8.47
C HIS A 19 -14.71 -19.18 -7.98
N LEU A 20 -13.82 -18.78 -8.89
CA LEU A 20 -12.62 -18.03 -8.51
C LEU A 20 -13.13 -16.78 -7.83
N TYR A 21 -13.08 -16.78 -6.49
CA TYR A 21 -13.34 -15.62 -5.66
C TYR A 21 -12.66 -14.41 -6.31
N ALA A 22 -13.45 -13.51 -6.89
CA ALA A 22 -12.95 -12.19 -7.20
C ALA A 22 -12.44 -11.65 -5.86
N GLN A 23 -11.12 -11.48 -5.75
CA GLN A 23 -10.51 -10.93 -4.56
C GLN A 23 -11.19 -9.59 -4.29
N GLU A 24 -11.86 -9.48 -3.15
CA GLU A 24 -12.60 -8.27 -2.79
C GLU A 24 -11.63 -7.09 -2.84
N ARG A 25 -12.01 -6.04 -3.58
CA ARG A 25 -11.21 -4.82 -3.71
C ARG A 25 -11.74 -3.78 -2.74
N TYR A 26 -10.85 -3.20 -1.96
CA TYR A 26 -11.16 -2.22 -0.94
C TYR A 26 -10.43 -0.90 -1.19
N PHE A 27 -9.25 -0.96 -1.78
CA PHE A 27 -8.42 0.19 -2.09
C PHE A 27 -8.13 0.31 -3.57
N GLU A 28 -7.89 1.54 -3.99
CA GLU A 28 -7.32 1.84 -5.28
C GLU A 28 -6.31 2.98 -5.18
N ILE A 29 -5.36 2.95 -6.10
CA ILE A 29 -4.39 4.02 -6.28
C ILE A 29 -5.00 5.02 -7.27
N ARG A 30 -5.19 6.25 -6.81
CA ARG A 30 -5.72 7.37 -7.60
C ARG A 30 -4.69 8.47 -7.75
N LEU A 31 -4.82 9.22 -8.83
CA LEU A 31 -4.11 10.47 -9.04
C LEU A 31 -4.95 11.64 -8.55
N GLU A 32 -4.31 12.53 -7.80
CA GLU A 32 -4.86 13.82 -7.43
C GLU A 32 -3.96 14.92 -7.98
N LYS A 33 -4.57 15.95 -8.56
CA LYS A 33 -3.84 17.12 -9.02
C LYS A 33 -3.41 17.93 -7.80
N ASN A 34 -2.12 18.25 -7.73
CA ASN A 34 -1.59 19.11 -6.70
C ASN A 34 -2.00 20.56 -6.99
N GLU A 35 -2.91 21.10 -6.18
CA GLU A 35 -3.45 22.46 -6.34
C GLU A 35 -2.37 23.56 -6.25
N PHE A 36 -1.26 23.30 -5.56
CA PHE A 36 -0.20 24.29 -5.33
C PHE A 36 0.97 24.19 -6.33
N GLY A 37 1.15 23.03 -6.97
CA GLY A 37 2.35 22.73 -7.77
C GLY A 37 2.08 22.34 -9.22
N GLY A 38 0.83 22.28 -9.65
CA GLY A 38 0.45 21.96 -11.04
C GLY A 38 0.66 20.49 -11.48
N GLY A 39 1.41 19.70 -10.72
CA GLY A 39 1.68 18.28 -10.99
C GLY A 39 0.66 17.31 -10.38
N TYR A 40 0.93 16.00 -10.49
CA TYR A 40 0.11 14.93 -9.91
C TYR A 40 0.77 14.31 -8.67
N THR A 41 -0.07 13.88 -7.73
CA THR A 41 0.33 13.00 -6.63
C THR A 41 -0.51 11.73 -6.68
N GLY A 42 0.09 10.59 -6.38
CA GLY A 42 -0.64 9.33 -6.25
C GLY A 42 -0.91 9.02 -4.78
N LYS A 43 -2.11 8.50 -4.49
CA LYS A 43 -2.51 8.09 -3.15
C LYS A 43 -3.26 6.77 -3.20
N VAL A 44 -3.09 5.97 -2.14
CA VAL A 44 -3.91 4.78 -1.87
C VAL A 44 -5.15 5.25 -1.11
N LEU A 45 -6.32 5.00 -1.65
CA LEU A 45 -7.59 5.45 -1.10
C LEU A 45 -8.61 4.31 -1.12
N PRO A 46 -9.56 4.25 -0.15
CA PRO A 46 -10.68 3.34 -0.27
C PRO A 46 -11.45 3.59 -1.56
N ILE A 47 -11.99 2.53 -2.16
CA ILE A 47 -12.80 2.63 -3.37
C ILE A 47 -14.08 3.46 -3.11
N ASN A 48 -14.67 3.98 -4.18
CA ASN A 48 -15.93 4.74 -4.16
C ASN A 48 -15.90 6.03 -3.33
N ASP A 49 -14.75 6.71 -3.28
CA ASP A 49 -14.61 8.03 -2.61
C ASP A 49 -14.92 7.98 -1.11
N GLN A 50 -14.80 6.79 -0.51
CA GLN A 50 -15.00 6.62 0.91
C GLN A 50 -13.73 6.99 1.67
N GLN A 51 -13.89 7.61 2.83
CA GLN A 51 -12.77 7.85 3.75
C GLN A 51 -12.35 6.58 4.50
N TYR A 52 -13.25 5.60 4.60
CA TYR A 52 -13.08 4.39 5.39
C TYR A 52 -13.75 3.20 4.72
N VAL A 53 -13.15 2.03 4.88
CA VAL A 53 -13.79 0.75 4.66
C VAL A 53 -14.68 0.43 5.88
N LYS A 54 -15.94 0.07 5.64
CA LYS A 54 -16.91 -0.23 6.69
C LYS A 54 -17.09 -1.75 6.82
N LEU A 55 -16.86 -2.30 8.02
CA LEU A 55 -17.16 -3.71 8.32
C LEU A 55 -18.23 -3.80 9.41
N ALA A 56 -19.36 -4.43 9.09
CA ALA A 56 -20.52 -4.54 9.97
C ALA A 56 -20.58 -5.91 10.67
N TYR A 57 -20.87 -5.88 11.97
CA TYR A 57 -21.00 -7.03 12.87
C TYR A 57 -22.23 -6.84 13.76
N PRO A 58 -23.45 -7.04 13.22
CA PRO A 58 -24.71 -6.79 13.92
C PRO A 58 -24.74 -7.43 15.32
N GLY A 59 -25.19 -6.65 16.31
CA GLY A 59 -25.31 -7.11 17.70
C GLY A 59 -24.01 -7.09 18.51
N LYS A 60 -22.88 -6.69 17.93
CA LYS A 60 -21.63 -6.48 18.69
C LYS A 60 -21.54 -5.07 19.26
N THR A 61 -21.05 -4.98 20.50
CA THR A 61 -20.74 -3.69 21.13
C THR A 61 -19.40 -3.16 20.65
N LYS A 62 -19.15 -1.86 20.81
CA LYS A 62 -17.86 -1.28 20.45
C LYS A 62 -16.70 -1.88 21.23
N GLU A 63 -16.91 -2.27 22.48
CA GLU A 63 -15.90 -2.91 23.32
C GLU A 63 -15.55 -4.29 22.75
N GLN A 64 -16.54 -5.07 22.31
CA GLN A 64 -16.29 -6.37 21.67
C GLN A 64 -15.53 -6.23 20.36
N LEU A 65 -15.86 -5.23 19.54
CA LEU A 65 -15.12 -4.94 18.31
C LEU A 65 -13.68 -4.53 18.60
N TYR A 66 -13.50 -3.62 19.56
CA TYR A 66 -12.19 -3.14 19.98
C TYR A 66 -11.30 -4.27 20.50
N ASP A 67 -11.84 -5.10 21.38
CA ASP A 67 -11.10 -6.22 21.96
C ASP A 67 -10.75 -7.26 20.88
N ALA A 68 -11.67 -7.56 19.96
CA ALA A 68 -11.41 -8.49 18.86
C ALA A 68 -10.33 -7.98 17.89
N VAL A 69 -10.28 -6.68 17.59
CA VAL A 69 -9.22 -6.08 16.76
C VAL A 69 -7.90 -6.04 17.53
N THR A 70 -7.92 -5.78 18.83
CA THR A 70 -6.71 -5.83 19.67
C THR A 70 -6.13 -7.25 19.69
N ASP A 71 -6.98 -8.27 19.81
CA ASP A 71 -6.58 -9.67 19.75
C ASP A 71 -6.07 -10.07 18.37
N TYR A 72 -6.69 -9.55 17.30
CA TYR A 72 -6.16 -9.69 15.94
C TYR A 72 -4.71 -9.21 15.87
N VAL A 73 -4.43 -7.98 16.30
CA VAL A 73 -3.06 -7.42 16.26
C VAL A 73 -2.09 -8.28 17.07
N LYS A 74 -2.47 -8.71 18.28
CA LYS A 74 -1.62 -9.56 19.14
C LYS A 74 -1.35 -10.94 18.55
N SER A 75 -2.29 -11.49 17.78
CA SER A 75 -2.16 -12.82 17.19
C SER A 75 -1.29 -12.86 15.92
N HIS A 76 -0.97 -11.70 15.33
CA HIS A 76 -0.14 -11.61 14.13
C HIS A 76 1.25 -11.08 14.48
N SER A 77 2.28 -11.92 14.38
CA SER A 77 3.63 -11.59 14.79
C SER A 77 4.27 -10.41 14.04
N GLY A 78 3.78 -10.08 12.85
CA GLY A 78 4.23 -8.92 12.07
C GLY A 78 3.58 -7.60 12.47
N LEU A 79 2.40 -7.65 13.09
CA LEU A 79 1.65 -6.46 13.45
C LEU A 79 2.09 -5.92 14.80
N LYS A 80 2.13 -4.60 14.93
CA LYS A 80 2.44 -3.91 16.18
C LYS A 80 1.39 -2.85 16.48
N LEU A 81 0.85 -2.87 17.69
CA LEU A 81 -0.01 -1.81 18.17
C LEU A 81 0.81 -0.51 18.29
N ASP A 82 0.35 0.54 17.63
CA ASP A 82 1.04 1.83 17.58
C ASP A 82 0.37 2.85 18.51
N TYR A 83 -0.96 2.87 18.52
CA TYR A 83 -1.76 3.66 19.42
C TYR A 83 -3.03 2.89 19.82
N SER A 84 -3.46 3.05 21.06
CA SER A 84 -4.72 2.49 21.52
C SER A 84 -5.36 3.40 22.57
N ASN A 85 -6.68 3.60 22.47
CA ASN A 85 -7.45 4.27 23.52
C ASN A 85 -8.17 3.23 24.39
N ASP A 86 -7.42 2.54 25.25
CA ASP A 86 -7.91 1.43 26.06
C ASP A 86 -9.05 1.84 27.00
N THR A 87 -9.08 3.11 27.43
CA THR A 87 -10.10 3.63 28.34
C THR A 87 -11.45 3.81 27.66
N LYS A 88 -11.48 4.43 26.47
CA LYS A 88 -12.74 4.70 25.75
C LYS A 88 -13.11 3.60 24.78
N LYS A 89 -12.15 2.77 24.35
CA LYS A 89 -12.30 1.69 23.36
C LYS A 89 -12.98 2.13 22.07
N THR A 90 -12.64 3.34 21.60
CA THR A 90 -13.24 3.95 20.41
C THR A 90 -12.33 3.94 19.19
N PHE A 91 -11.03 3.80 19.42
CA PHE A 91 -10.02 3.93 18.37
C PHE A 91 -8.74 3.18 18.75
N LEU A 92 -8.14 2.54 17.75
CA LEU A 92 -6.77 2.03 17.80
C LEU A 92 -6.10 2.19 16.44
N ALA A 93 -4.78 2.24 16.44
CA ALA A 93 -3.95 2.15 15.26
C ALA A 93 -2.89 1.08 15.46
N TYR A 94 -2.66 0.28 14.43
CA TYR A 94 -1.57 -0.68 14.39
C TYR A 94 -0.76 -0.47 13.11
N ARG A 95 0.47 -1.00 13.11
CA ARG A 95 1.36 -0.92 11.98
C ARG A 95 1.92 -2.26 11.60
N ASP A 96 2.36 -2.33 10.35
CA ASP A 96 3.11 -3.43 9.79
C ASP A 96 4.31 -2.90 9.00
N PHE A 97 5.40 -3.66 9.00
CA PHE A 97 6.57 -3.39 8.17
C PHE A 97 6.85 -4.62 7.29
N ALA A 98 6.30 -4.59 6.07
CA ALA A 98 6.22 -5.76 5.21
C ALA A 98 6.64 -5.47 3.77
N THR A 99 7.15 -6.50 3.11
CA THR A 99 7.51 -6.44 1.69
C THR A 99 6.26 -6.49 0.82
N ILE A 100 6.13 -5.57 -0.13
CA ILE A 100 5.05 -5.54 -1.11
C ILE A 100 5.40 -6.39 -2.34
N GLY A 101 6.62 -6.23 -2.86
CA GLY A 101 7.06 -6.92 -4.06
C GLY A 101 8.56 -6.77 -4.28
N ASP A 102 9.12 -7.67 -5.09
CA ASP A 102 10.54 -7.73 -5.39
C ASP A 102 10.90 -7.04 -6.72
N LYS A 103 12.18 -6.80 -6.93
CA LYS A 103 12.72 -6.19 -8.14
C LYS A 103 12.33 -6.92 -9.44
N LYS A 104 12.09 -8.23 -9.41
CA LYS A 104 11.70 -9.00 -10.61
C LYS A 104 10.29 -8.67 -11.06
N LYS A 105 9.39 -8.39 -10.12
CA LYS A 105 7.98 -8.06 -10.41
C LYS A 105 7.74 -6.56 -10.49
N CYS A 106 8.49 -5.79 -9.70
CA CYS A 106 8.23 -4.38 -9.47
C CYS A 106 9.28 -3.43 -10.05
N SER A 107 10.36 -3.94 -10.65
CA SER A 107 11.54 -3.18 -11.09
C SER A 107 12.37 -2.54 -9.95
N ALA A 108 11.89 -2.64 -8.71
CA ALA A 108 12.56 -2.28 -7.47
C ALA A 108 12.01 -3.17 -6.34
N ASP A 109 12.77 -3.39 -5.28
CA ASP A 109 12.21 -3.99 -4.07
C ASP A 109 11.37 -2.94 -3.34
N LEU A 110 10.12 -3.31 -3.03
CA LEU A 110 9.13 -2.44 -2.41
C LEU A 110 8.81 -2.93 -1.00
N VAL A 111 8.93 -2.04 -0.01
CA VAL A 111 8.62 -2.34 1.40
C VAL A 111 7.69 -1.25 1.94
N SER A 112 6.60 -1.62 2.61
CA SER A 112 5.69 -0.67 3.24
C SER A 112 5.89 -0.64 4.74
N LEU A 113 5.92 0.58 5.28
CA LEU A 113 5.54 0.84 6.66
C LEU A 113 4.08 1.31 6.64
N ALA A 114 3.17 0.36 6.86
CA ALA A 114 1.73 0.57 6.80
C ALA A 114 1.19 0.90 8.20
N TYR A 115 0.36 1.93 8.33
CA TYR A 115 -0.41 2.21 9.54
C TYR A 115 -1.90 2.09 9.23
N ILE A 116 -2.57 1.21 9.95
CA ILE A 116 -4.00 0.96 9.83
C ILE A 116 -4.71 1.55 11.04
N MET A 117 -5.67 2.43 10.77
CA MET A 117 -6.52 3.06 11.77
C MET A 117 -7.86 2.34 11.82
N VAL A 118 -8.32 2.03 13.03
CA VAL A 118 -9.60 1.36 13.26
C VAL A 118 -10.43 2.18 14.26
N VAL A 119 -11.60 2.64 13.83
CA VAL A 119 -12.59 3.32 14.67
C VAL A 119 -13.70 2.32 15.02
N THR A 120 -14.00 2.19 16.29
CA THR A 120 -15.03 1.30 16.83
C THR A 120 -16.18 2.04 17.50
N ASP A 121 -16.17 3.38 17.54
CA ASP A 121 -17.21 4.17 18.24
C ASP A 121 -18.58 4.21 17.54
N LEU A 122 -18.78 3.39 16.49
CA LEU A 122 -20.07 3.20 15.85
C LEU A 122 -20.73 1.93 16.41
N LYS A 123 -22.06 1.98 16.53
CA LYS A 123 -22.84 0.79 16.86
C LYS A 123 -22.56 -0.27 15.80
N ASP A 124 -22.24 -1.49 16.24
CA ASP A 124 -22.08 -2.72 15.44
C ASP A 124 -21.21 -2.63 14.16
N THR A 125 -20.43 -1.56 14.00
CA THR A 125 -19.68 -1.28 12.78
C THR A 125 -18.30 -0.76 13.15
N LEU A 126 -17.28 -1.22 12.44
CA LEU A 126 -15.94 -0.67 12.51
C LEU A 126 -15.56 0.02 11.20
N LEU A 127 -14.86 1.14 11.32
CA LEU A 127 -14.30 1.89 10.19
C LEU A 127 -12.80 1.63 10.13
N VAL A 128 -12.31 1.14 9.00
CA VAL A 128 -10.88 0.91 8.77
C VAL A 128 -10.38 1.88 7.72
N SER A 129 -9.24 2.52 7.96
CA SER A 129 -8.55 3.31 6.94
C SER A 129 -7.04 3.18 7.04
N TYR A 130 -6.39 3.54 5.95
CA TYR A 130 -4.94 3.68 5.89
C TYR A 130 -4.55 5.08 6.31
N SER A 131 -3.59 5.20 7.23
CA SER A 131 -3.08 6.51 7.65
C SER A 131 -2.24 7.16 6.55
N SER A 132 -2.33 8.49 6.43
CA SER A 132 -1.46 9.29 5.57
C SER A 132 0.02 9.29 6.01
N THR A 133 0.31 8.88 7.25
CA THR A 133 1.67 8.72 7.77
C THR A 133 2.39 7.50 7.23
N SER A 134 1.65 6.58 6.63
CA SER A 134 2.18 5.36 6.08
C SER A 134 2.98 5.62 4.81
N LYS A 135 4.01 4.82 4.60
CA LYS A 135 4.98 5.02 3.51
C LYS A 135 5.28 3.72 2.80
N ILE A 136 5.62 3.84 1.52
CA ILE A 136 6.26 2.79 0.74
C ILE A 136 7.68 3.25 0.45
N PHE A 137 8.63 2.35 0.58
CA PHE A 137 10.04 2.55 0.28
C PHE A 137 10.40 1.69 -0.92
N SER A 138 11.30 2.20 -1.76
CA SER A 138 11.79 1.49 -2.95
C SER A 138 13.31 1.49 -2.99
N THR A 139 13.88 0.39 -3.48
CA THR A 139 15.32 0.30 -3.77
C THR A 139 15.58 -0.54 -5.01
N ILE A 140 16.53 -0.08 -5.83
CA ILE A 140 17.08 -0.85 -6.95
C ILE A 140 18.43 -1.48 -6.58
N PHE A 141 18.94 -1.21 -5.38
CA PHE A 141 20.27 -1.60 -4.92
C PHE A 141 20.27 -2.80 -3.95
N ASP A 142 19.17 -3.56 -3.91
CA ASP A 142 18.99 -4.71 -3.02
C ASP A 142 19.16 -4.34 -1.53
N ALA A 143 18.73 -3.13 -1.15
CA ALA A 143 18.81 -2.67 0.24
C ALA A 143 17.85 -3.47 1.13
N LYS A 144 18.39 -4.10 2.18
CA LYS A 144 17.57 -4.76 3.20
C LYS A 144 17.10 -3.74 4.23
N LEU A 145 15.81 -3.41 4.19
CA LEU A 145 15.22 -2.39 5.06
C LEU A 145 14.75 -2.99 6.39
N ARG A 146 14.84 -2.20 7.46
CA ARG A 146 14.37 -2.54 8.81
C ARG A 146 13.93 -1.29 9.57
N ILE A 147 13.16 -1.49 10.63
CA ILE A 147 12.81 -0.43 11.58
C ILE A 147 13.90 -0.29 12.65
N SER A 148 14.40 0.91 12.86
CA SER A 148 15.34 1.25 13.93
C SER A 148 14.63 1.31 15.28
N PRO A 149 15.36 1.26 16.42
CA PRO A 149 14.76 1.50 17.74
C PRO A 149 14.04 2.86 17.86
N GLY A 150 14.45 3.85 17.07
CA GLY A 150 13.81 5.18 16.97
C GLY A 150 12.52 5.21 16.13
N ASN A 151 12.08 4.07 15.60
CA ASN A 151 10.97 3.92 14.64
C ASN A 151 11.22 4.49 13.24
N ASP A 152 12.48 4.74 12.88
CA ASP A 152 12.85 5.14 11.53
C ASP A 152 13.08 3.93 10.62
N VAL A 153 12.84 4.07 9.32
CA VAL A 153 13.24 3.07 8.34
C VAL A 153 14.69 3.29 7.95
N ILE A 154 15.51 2.25 8.08
CA ILE A 154 16.93 2.26 7.75
C ILE A 154 17.29 1.04 6.91
N SER A 155 18.37 1.12 6.14
CA SER A 155 18.95 0.00 5.42
C SER A 155 20.10 -0.64 6.18
N GLU A 156 20.26 -1.95 6.06
CA GLU A 156 21.48 -2.62 6.50
C GLU A 156 22.65 -2.20 5.62
N GLY A 157 23.77 -1.82 6.24
CA GLY A 157 24.98 -1.39 5.51
C GLY A 157 24.85 -0.06 4.78
N ASP A 158 23.89 0.79 5.16
CA ASP A 158 23.67 2.12 4.58
C ASP A 158 23.46 2.10 3.04
N ILE A 159 22.91 1.00 2.52
CA ILE A 159 22.59 0.85 1.10
C ILE A 159 21.48 1.85 0.73
N PRO A 160 21.60 2.60 -0.38
CA PRO A 160 20.60 3.59 -0.75
C PRO A 160 19.20 3.00 -1.01
N PHE A 161 18.19 3.74 -0.58
CA PHE A 161 16.77 3.52 -0.88
C PHE A 161 16.04 4.87 -0.88
N ASN A 162 14.85 4.90 -1.47
CA ASN A 162 14.02 6.10 -1.58
C ASN A 162 12.64 5.87 -0.98
N GLU A 163 11.94 6.96 -0.66
CA GLU A 163 10.48 6.92 -0.53
C GLU A 163 9.88 6.73 -1.93
N TYR A 164 9.02 5.72 -2.08
CA TYR A 164 8.39 5.36 -3.34
C TYR A 164 7.55 6.52 -3.88
N LYS A 165 7.67 6.77 -5.18
CA LYS A 165 6.87 7.77 -5.88
C LYS A 165 5.86 7.09 -6.78
N PHE A 166 4.58 7.29 -6.49
CA PHE A 166 3.49 6.81 -7.37
C PHE A 166 3.58 7.44 -8.77
N VAL A 167 4.00 8.70 -8.84
CA VAL A 167 4.15 9.50 -10.05
C VAL A 167 5.64 9.78 -10.27
N GLN A 168 6.16 9.49 -11.45
CA GLN A 168 7.54 9.84 -11.80
C GLN A 168 7.73 11.36 -11.74
N PRO A 169 8.78 11.86 -11.09
CA PRO A 169 9.15 13.27 -11.19
C PRO A 169 9.38 13.66 -12.66
N GLU A 170 9.06 14.90 -13.01
CA GLU A 170 9.41 15.43 -14.33
C GLU A 170 10.93 15.44 -14.54
N ASP A 171 11.35 15.03 -15.74
CA ASP A 171 12.75 15.13 -16.17
C ASP A 171 13.29 16.54 -15.96
N GLY A 172 14.23 16.66 -15.03
CA GLY A 172 14.86 17.92 -14.68
C GLY A 172 16.19 18.13 -15.39
N ARG A 173 16.71 19.36 -15.29
CA ARG A 173 18.12 19.67 -15.50
C ARG A 173 18.70 20.10 -14.17
N THR A 174 19.73 19.43 -13.69
CA THR A 174 20.60 20.04 -12.66
C THR A 174 21.69 20.82 -13.38
N GLN A 175 21.82 22.11 -13.05
CA GLN A 175 23.07 22.82 -13.27
C GLN A 175 24.03 22.36 -12.17
N SER A 176 25.18 21.80 -12.54
CA SER A 176 26.30 21.73 -11.60
C SER A 176 26.58 23.14 -11.12
N SER A 177 26.48 23.39 -9.81
CA SER A 177 26.79 24.69 -9.20
C SER A 177 28.28 24.97 -9.33
N ILE A 178 28.69 25.52 -10.47
CA ILE A 178 29.95 26.26 -10.57
C ILE A 178 29.65 27.65 -9.99
N SER A 179 30.41 28.01 -8.96
CA SER A 179 30.41 29.33 -8.33
C SER A 179 30.29 30.45 -9.37
N PRO A 180 29.50 31.51 -9.12
CA PRO A 180 29.39 32.65 -10.05
C PRO A 180 30.76 33.33 -10.32
N ASN A 181 31.78 33.04 -9.51
CA ASN A 181 33.15 33.50 -9.70
C ASN A 181 34.05 32.33 -10.16
N GLY A 182 33.97 32.03 -11.46
CA GLY A 182 34.62 30.91 -12.17
C GLY A 182 35.95 30.39 -11.61
N GLY A 183 36.02 29.06 -11.45
CA GLY A 183 37.25 28.30 -11.29
C GLY A 183 37.66 27.64 -12.61
N LEU A 184 38.97 27.64 -12.89
CA LEU A 184 39.66 27.48 -14.17
C LEU A 184 39.50 26.15 -14.95
N LEU A 185 38.52 25.27 -14.66
CA LEU A 185 38.43 23.96 -15.31
C LEU A 185 36.97 23.50 -15.53
N GLY A 186 36.49 23.65 -16.76
CA GLY A 186 35.32 22.92 -17.29
C GLY A 186 34.07 23.79 -17.51
N ALA A 187 33.51 23.72 -18.73
CA ALA A 187 32.20 24.26 -19.03
C ALA A 187 31.15 23.67 -18.06
N ALA A 188 30.22 24.50 -17.58
CA ALA A 188 29.09 24.03 -16.77
C ALA A 188 28.31 22.95 -17.55
N THR A 189 28.54 21.68 -17.22
CA THR A 189 27.81 20.58 -17.85
C THR A 189 26.42 20.51 -17.21
N SER A 190 25.40 20.98 -17.91
CA SER A 190 24.02 20.63 -17.56
C SER A 190 23.84 19.13 -17.80
N ARG A 191 23.57 18.36 -16.75
CA ARG A 191 23.20 16.96 -16.89
C ARG A 191 21.68 16.88 -16.91
N LYS A 192 21.13 16.34 -18.00
CA LYS A 192 19.72 15.96 -18.05
C LYS A 192 19.55 14.77 -17.10
N ILE A 193 18.72 14.94 -16.06
CA ILE A 193 18.36 13.82 -15.19
C ILE A 193 17.17 13.12 -15.87
N ASN A 194 17.34 11.83 -16.12
CA ASN A 194 16.27 10.97 -16.60
C ASN A 194 15.64 10.28 -15.38
N TYR A 195 14.58 10.87 -14.83
CA TYR A 195 13.96 10.36 -13.61
C TYR A 195 13.21 9.05 -13.84
N LYS A 196 12.89 8.72 -15.10
CA LYS A 196 12.34 7.39 -15.45
C LYS A 196 13.30 6.26 -15.11
N LEU A 197 14.62 6.49 -15.18
CA LEU A 197 15.62 5.50 -14.76
C LEU A 197 15.77 5.42 -13.24
N ALA A 198 15.47 6.51 -12.53
CA ALA A 198 15.56 6.57 -11.08
C ALA A 198 14.33 5.97 -10.38
N TYR A 199 13.16 6.00 -11.04
CA TYR A 199 11.90 5.46 -10.53
C TYR A 199 11.21 4.53 -11.55
N PRO A 200 11.87 3.44 -11.98
CA PRO A 200 11.27 2.46 -12.90
C PRO A 200 10.03 1.76 -12.33
N GLU A 201 9.85 1.81 -11.01
CA GLU A 201 8.74 1.21 -10.28
C GLU A 201 7.47 2.07 -10.21
N SER A 202 7.54 3.37 -10.56
CA SER A 202 6.38 4.26 -10.48
C SER A 202 5.21 3.79 -11.34
N ILE A 203 3.99 4.01 -10.87
CA ILE A 203 2.77 3.62 -11.57
C ILE A 203 2.43 4.59 -12.70
N PHE A 204 2.64 5.87 -12.48
CA PHE A 204 2.29 6.93 -13.41
C PHE A 204 3.53 7.69 -13.86
N ASP A 205 3.55 8.15 -15.11
CA ASP A 205 4.50 9.18 -15.54
C ASP A 205 4.09 10.56 -15.01
N SER A 206 4.93 11.57 -15.22
CA SER A 206 4.67 12.94 -14.76
C SER A 206 3.40 13.57 -15.35
N SER A 207 2.91 13.06 -16.48
CA SER A 207 1.65 13.51 -17.11
C SER A 207 0.40 12.83 -16.53
N GLY A 208 0.59 11.86 -15.63
CA GLY A 208 -0.48 11.07 -15.01
C GLY A 208 -0.88 9.84 -15.82
N LYS A 209 -0.16 9.47 -16.89
CA LYS A 209 -0.44 8.25 -17.64
C LYS A 209 0.11 7.04 -16.90
N ILE A 210 -0.69 5.97 -16.83
CA ILE A 210 -0.23 4.69 -16.25
C ILE A 210 0.89 4.11 -17.12
N VAL A 211 2.07 3.92 -16.52
CA VAL A 211 3.25 3.27 -17.11
C VAL A 211 3.56 1.92 -16.48
N ASN A 212 3.09 1.65 -15.26
CA ASN A 212 3.27 0.36 -14.59
C ASN A 212 1.98 -0.14 -13.94
N LEU A 213 1.13 -0.77 -14.76
CA LEU A 213 -0.13 -1.37 -14.31
C LEU A 213 0.08 -2.56 -13.36
N SER A 214 1.20 -3.29 -13.52
CA SER A 214 1.54 -4.42 -12.64
C SER A 214 1.74 -3.93 -11.21
N ASN A 215 2.58 -2.91 -11.02
CA ASN A 215 2.83 -2.33 -9.71
C ASN A 215 1.57 -1.75 -9.07
N LYS A 216 0.68 -1.15 -9.88
CA LYS A 216 -0.63 -0.68 -9.40
C LYS A 216 -1.40 -1.80 -8.73
N LYS A 217 -1.54 -2.94 -9.42
CA LYS A 217 -2.27 -4.11 -8.90
C LYS A 217 -1.59 -4.74 -7.69
N ILE A 218 -0.26 -4.86 -7.72
CA ILE A 218 0.49 -5.45 -6.59
C ILE A 218 0.29 -4.62 -5.32
N ILE A 219 0.43 -3.30 -5.42
CA ILE A 219 0.27 -2.39 -4.27
C ILE A 219 -1.19 -2.37 -3.80
N GLU A 220 -2.17 -2.33 -4.70
CA GLU A 220 -3.60 -2.40 -4.32
C GLU A 220 -3.93 -3.70 -3.59
N ASN A 221 -3.52 -4.84 -4.15
CA ASN A 221 -3.74 -6.14 -3.53
C ASN A 221 -3.09 -6.26 -2.15
N PHE A 222 -1.92 -5.63 -1.96
CA PHE A 222 -1.25 -5.57 -0.66
C PHE A 222 -2.11 -4.84 0.38
N PHE A 223 -2.73 -3.71 0.02
CA PHE A 223 -3.62 -2.99 0.94
C PHE A 223 -4.97 -3.69 1.15
N ASP A 224 -5.53 -4.29 0.10
CA ASP A 224 -6.74 -5.11 0.19
C ASP A 224 -6.55 -6.29 1.16
N ALA A 225 -5.35 -6.89 1.16
CA ALA A 225 -5.04 -8.03 2.03
C ALA A 225 -5.21 -7.72 3.53
N TYR A 226 -4.90 -6.50 3.99
CA TYR A 226 -5.13 -6.13 5.40
C TYR A 226 -6.61 -6.17 5.78
N ILE A 227 -7.48 -5.68 4.91
CA ILE A 227 -8.93 -5.69 5.16
C ILE A 227 -9.46 -7.10 5.11
N ILE A 228 -9.05 -7.87 4.10
CA ILE A 228 -9.48 -9.26 3.92
C ILE A 228 -9.07 -10.09 5.13
N ASP A 229 -7.81 -9.97 5.58
CA ASP A 229 -7.30 -10.74 6.70
C ASP A 229 -7.98 -10.36 8.03
N LEU A 230 -8.08 -9.06 8.32
CA LEU A 230 -8.81 -8.56 9.47
C LEU A 230 -10.27 -9.04 9.47
N LYS A 231 -10.98 -8.87 8.35
CA LYS A 231 -12.37 -9.29 8.20
C LYS A 231 -12.51 -10.80 8.42
N ASN A 232 -11.64 -11.60 7.83
CA ASN A 232 -11.66 -13.06 8.00
C ASN A 232 -11.42 -13.47 9.45
N TYR A 233 -10.50 -12.79 10.14
CA TYR A 233 -10.21 -13.05 11.54
C TYR A 233 -11.41 -12.73 12.45
N LEU A 234 -12.04 -11.58 12.22
CA LEU A 234 -13.20 -11.10 12.98
C LEU A 234 -14.45 -11.93 12.68
N ASP A 235 -14.71 -12.26 11.42
CA ASP A 235 -15.83 -13.10 11.00
C ASP A 235 -15.80 -14.46 11.73
N LYS A 236 -14.63 -15.08 11.90
CA LYS A 236 -14.48 -16.34 12.64
C LYS A 236 -14.78 -16.26 14.14
N ARG A 237 -14.84 -15.06 14.72
CA ARG A 237 -14.98 -14.85 16.18
C ARG A 237 -16.25 -14.14 16.57
N LEU A 238 -16.80 -13.35 15.66
CA LEU A 238 -17.90 -12.45 15.92
C LEU A 238 -19.18 -12.85 15.17
N LYS A 239 -19.09 -13.65 14.10
CA LYS A 239 -20.26 -14.24 13.43
C LYS A 239 -20.45 -15.68 13.88
#